data_AF-A0A3C1X462-F1
#
_entry.id   AF-A0A3C1X462-F1
#
_cell.length_a   1.000
_cell.length_b   1.000
_cell.length_c   1.000
_cell.angle_alpha   90.00
_cell.angle_beta   90.00
_cell.angle_gamma   90.00
#
_symmetry.space_group_name_H-M   'P 1'
#
loop_
_entity.id
_entity.type
_entity.pdbx_description
1 polymer ?
#
loop_
_entity_poly.entity_id
_entity_poly.type
_entity_poly.pdbx_seq_one_letter_code
_entity_poly.pdbx_strand_id
1 'polypeptide(L)'
;GVSVTSIGSRLGKVKLLDVDDGSHNKFVPFDQYLQGDVARTIRAAKALGTRLIRGFSFYHPRGTKPEQHLDLAAAQVRRLTEVCAAEGLVYGMEIEPNLVGETGPLMAELAKRVDHPSLVLIFDAGNVAAQNKHALQVFAEYQATLPWLGWMHVKDYRIDPSLVWEGAVDEERLKNFVPCNEGDSGHELIFRDLREQIPGLLPRLQSLGLPGFYLETEPHLKGGGQFGGFSGPDGMGVAVRALCASLDYAGIGYGLRTFRDIRELRGF
;
A
#
# COMPACT_ATOMS: atom_id res chain seq x y z
N GLY A 1 23.66 6.78 6.85
CA GLY A 1 23.44 5.35 7.13
C GLY A 1 22.26 4.85 6.31
N VAL A 2 21.64 3.71 6.68
CA VAL A 2 20.28 3.37 6.23
C VAL A 2 19.29 4.16 7.08
N SER A 3 18.21 4.65 6.47
CA SER A 3 17.09 5.29 7.16
C SER A 3 15.80 4.55 6.84
N VAL A 4 14.81 4.65 7.72
CA VAL A 4 13.50 4.03 7.53
C VAL A 4 12.55 5.05 6.93
N THR A 5 11.98 4.76 5.76
CA THR A 5 11.01 5.63 5.09
C THR A 5 9.63 5.52 5.73
N SER A 6 9.15 4.30 5.96
CA SER A 6 7.81 3.98 6.49
C SER A 6 7.86 2.74 7.41
N ILE A 7 6.86 2.61 8.30
CA ILE A 7 6.57 1.34 8.99
C ILE A 7 5.52 0.58 8.20
N GLY A 8 5.92 -0.56 7.62
CA GLY A 8 5.02 -1.51 6.96
C GLY A 8 4.15 -2.29 7.96
N SER A 9 3.16 -1.64 8.59
CA SER A 9 2.36 -2.24 9.66
C SER A 9 1.20 -3.09 9.13
N ARG A 10 0.61 -3.91 10.00
CA ARG A 10 -0.65 -4.65 9.74
C ARG A 10 -1.87 -3.91 10.30
N LEU A 11 -1.76 -2.60 10.54
CA LEU A 11 -2.88 -1.83 11.07
C LEU A 11 -4.06 -1.87 10.09
N GLY A 12 -5.26 -2.18 10.56
CA GLY A 12 -6.43 -2.44 9.71
C GLY A 12 -6.59 -3.89 9.23
N LYS A 13 -5.61 -4.78 9.37
CA LYS A 13 -5.77 -6.22 9.04
C LYS A 13 -6.45 -7.01 10.17
N VAL A 14 -7.61 -6.52 10.61
CA VAL A 14 -8.51 -7.13 11.60
C VAL A 14 -9.96 -7.01 11.11
N LYS A 15 -10.87 -7.80 11.68
CA LYS A 15 -12.30 -7.68 11.38
C LYS A 15 -12.83 -6.31 11.81
N LEU A 16 -13.68 -5.72 10.98
CA LEU A 16 -14.39 -4.49 11.30
C LEU A 16 -15.48 -4.71 12.36
N LEU A 17 -16.12 -5.88 12.32
CA LEU A 17 -17.26 -6.27 13.15
C LEU A 17 -16.98 -7.60 13.84
N ASP A 18 -17.49 -7.75 15.07
CA ASP A 18 -17.41 -8.99 15.84
C ASP A 18 -18.51 -9.95 15.39
N VAL A 19 -18.29 -10.61 14.26
CA VAL A 19 -19.20 -11.59 13.70
C VAL A 19 -18.44 -12.85 13.30
N ASP A 20 -19.07 -13.99 13.55
CA ASP A 20 -18.62 -15.26 12.98
C ASP A 20 -19.06 -15.33 11.52
N ASP A 21 -18.08 -15.17 10.63
CA ASP A 21 -18.23 -15.18 9.18
C ASP A 21 -17.41 -16.31 8.53
N GLY A 22 -16.94 -17.27 9.35
CA GLY A 22 -16.11 -18.39 8.91
C GLY A 22 -14.70 -18.00 8.44
N SER A 23 -14.26 -16.75 8.60
CA SER A 23 -12.87 -16.35 8.35
C SER A 23 -11.98 -16.56 9.58
N HIS A 24 -10.68 -16.77 9.36
CA HIS A 24 -9.67 -16.83 10.42
C HIS A 24 -9.20 -15.44 10.90
N ASN A 25 -9.84 -14.37 10.41
CA ASN A 25 -9.49 -13.00 10.77
C ASN A 25 -9.85 -12.71 12.22
N LYS A 26 -8.92 -12.07 12.94
CA LYS A 26 -9.15 -11.69 14.33
C LYS A 26 -10.02 -10.42 14.40
N PHE A 27 -11.05 -10.43 15.23
CA PHE A 27 -11.67 -9.20 15.72
C PHE A 27 -10.90 -8.72 16.97
N VAL A 28 -10.64 -7.41 17.05
CA VAL A 28 -10.06 -6.78 18.23
C VAL A 28 -10.95 -5.59 18.58
N PRO A 29 -11.50 -5.51 19.81
CA PRO A 29 -12.23 -4.33 20.24
C PRO A 29 -11.41 -3.06 20.01
N PHE A 30 -12.01 -2.06 19.38
CA PHE A 30 -11.25 -0.96 18.79
C PHE A 30 -10.39 -0.19 19.80
N ASP A 31 -10.88 0.05 21.01
CA ASP A 31 -10.09 0.70 22.07
C ASP A 31 -8.86 -0.13 22.49
N GLN A 32 -9.01 -1.46 22.55
CA GLN A 32 -7.87 -2.35 22.82
C GLN A 32 -6.88 -2.34 21.66
N TYR A 33 -7.37 -2.20 20.42
CA TYR A 33 -6.55 -2.09 19.23
C TYR A 33 -5.69 -0.82 19.25
N LEU A 34 -6.29 0.32 19.61
CA LEU A 34 -5.59 1.59 19.78
C LEU A 34 -4.49 1.51 20.85
N GLN A 35 -4.79 0.93 22.01
CA GLN A 35 -3.84 0.79 23.12
C GLN A 35 -2.75 -0.26 22.86
N GLY A 36 -3.03 -1.23 22.00
CA GLY A 36 -2.16 -2.35 21.67
C GLY A 36 -1.32 -2.12 20.41
N ASP A 37 -1.82 -2.62 19.28
CA ASP A 37 -1.09 -2.67 18.01
C ASP A 37 -0.74 -1.29 17.47
N VAL A 38 -1.66 -0.32 17.58
CA VAL A 38 -1.45 1.05 17.11
C VAL A 38 -0.38 1.74 17.96
N ALA A 39 -0.50 1.71 19.29
CA ALA A 39 0.50 2.28 20.18
C ALA A 39 1.90 1.66 20.00
N ARG A 40 1.98 0.34 19.77
CA ARG A 40 3.26 -0.33 19.44
C ARG A 40 3.85 0.17 18.12
N THR A 41 3.03 0.31 17.09
CA THR A 41 3.45 0.77 15.76
C THR A 41 3.96 2.21 15.81
N ILE A 42 3.26 3.10 16.53
CA ILE A 42 3.69 4.49 16.76
C ILE A 42 5.04 4.53 17.50
N ARG A 43 5.22 3.74 18.56
CA ARG A 43 6.51 3.67 19.26
C ARG A 43 7.64 3.22 18.33
N ALA A 44 7.38 2.25 17.46
CA ALA A 44 8.37 1.79 16.48
C ALA A 44 8.71 2.88 15.46
N ALA A 45 7.70 3.59 14.93
CA ALA A 45 7.88 4.70 14.00
C ALA A 45 8.78 5.80 14.60
N LYS A 46 8.49 6.21 15.84
CA LYS A 46 9.27 7.22 16.57
C LYS A 46 10.70 6.74 16.85
N ALA A 47 10.87 5.50 17.26
CA ALA A 47 12.20 4.93 17.54
C ALA A 47 13.07 4.84 16.27
N LEU A 48 12.46 4.60 15.11
CA LEU A 48 13.14 4.50 13.81
C LEU A 48 13.22 5.85 13.07
N GLY A 49 12.64 6.91 13.64
CA GLY A 49 12.68 8.27 13.08
C GLY A 49 11.85 8.45 11.79
N THR A 50 10.92 7.54 11.50
CA THR A 50 10.01 7.69 10.35
C THR A 50 8.73 8.42 10.75
N ARG A 51 8.15 9.14 9.79
CA ARG A 51 6.85 9.81 9.91
C ARG A 51 5.69 9.02 9.32
N LEU A 52 5.98 7.96 8.56
CA LEU A 52 4.96 7.27 7.78
C LEU A 52 4.65 5.91 8.38
N ILE A 53 3.37 5.62 8.51
CA ILE A 53 2.87 4.29 8.82
C ILE A 53 2.00 3.85 7.65
N ARG A 54 2.35 2.71 7.03
CA ARG A 54 1.41 1.98 6.18
C ARG A 54 0.44 1.23 7.08
N GLY A 55 -0.85 1.35 6.81
CA GLY A 55 -1.90 0.48 7.31
C GLY A 55 -2.98 0.31 6.24
N PHE A 56 -4.15 -0.15 6.65
CA PHE A 56 -5.24 -0.57 5.79
C PHE A 56 -6.58 -0.03 6.31
N SER A 57 -7.66 -0.35 5.59
CA SER A 57 -9.03 -0.15 6.05
C SER A 57 -9.39 -1.22 7.09
N PHE A 58 -10.27 -2.18 6.80
CA PHE A 58 -10.61 -3.32 7.68
C PHE A 58 -11.21 -4.46 6.85
N TYR A 59 -11.18 -5.69 7.37
CA TYR A 59 -11.97 -6.78 6.78
C TYR A 59 -13.44 -6.56 7.10
N HIS A 60 -14.29 -6.42 6.08
CA HIS A 60 -15.74 -6.49 6.29
C HIS A 60 -16.19 -7.95 6.45
N PRO A 61 -17.37 -8.23 7.03
CA PRO A 61 -17.89 -9.59 7.14
C PRO A 61 -17.96 -10.29 5.78
N ARG A 62 -17.47 -11.54 5.71
CA ARG A 62 -17.62 -12.36 4.49
C ARG A 62 -19.08 -12.44 4.03
N GLY A 63 -19.29 -12.41 2.72
CA GLY A 63 -20.61 -12.45 2.10
C GLY A 63 -21.37 -11.13 2.10
N THR A 64 -20.83 -10.07 2.71
CA THR A 64 -21.37 -8.71 2.60
C THR A 64 -20.60 -7.92 1.56
N LYS A 65 -21.17 -6.79 1.11
CA LYS A 65 -20.51 -5.89 0.16
C LYS A 65 -19.72 -4.81 0.91
N PRO A 66 -18.48 -4.46 0.49
CA PRO A 66 -17.67 -3.46 1.19
C PRO A 66 -18.37 -2.09 1.28
N GLU A 67 -19.19 -1.70 0.29
CA GLU A 67 -19.92 -0.43 0.27
C GLU A 67 -20.85 -0.25 1.49
N GLN A 68 -21.34 -1.36 2.05
CA GLN A 68 -22.23 -1.36 3.23
C GLN A 68 -21.51 -0.92 4.51
N HIS A 69 -20.17 -0.92 4.50
CA HIS A 69 -19.33 -0.75 5.67
C HIS A 69 -18.45 0.50 5.61
N LEU A 70 -18.60 1.33 4.58
CA LEU A 70 -17.78 2.52 4.34
C LEU A 70 -17.81 3.50 5.52
N ASP A 71 -18.98 3.75 6.11
CA ASP A 71 -19.13 4.73 7.18
C ASP A 71 -18.39 4.28 8.45
N LEU A 72 -18.57 3.02 8.87
CA LEU A 72 -17.90 2.47 10.05
C LEU A 72 -16.39 2.34 9.84
N ALA A 73 -15.96 1.85 8.67
CA ALA A 73 -14.55 1.74 8.33
C ALA A 73 -13.88 3.12 8.29
N ALA A 74 -14.51 4.12 7.67
CA ALA A 74 -13.99 5.48 7.65
C ALA A 74 -13.93 6.11 9.04
N ALA A 75 -14.91 5.87 9.91
CA ALA A 75 -14.87 6.35 11.29
C ALA A 75 -13.68 5.77 12.07
N GLN A 76 -13.41 4.46 11.93
CA GLN A 76 -12.27 3.81 12.58
C GLN A 76 -10.93 4.26 11.97
N VAL A 77 -10.82 4.35 10.64
CA VAL A 77 -9.60 4.86 9.97
C VAL A 77 -9.34 6.33 10.34
N ARG A 78 -10.39 7.17 10.45
CA ARG A 78 -10.24 8.54 10.96
C ARG A 78 -9.64 8.55 12.35
N ARG A 79 -10.14 7.70 13.26
CA ARG A 79 -9.61 7.61 14.61
C ARG A 79 -8.16 7.10 14.66
N LEU A 80 -7.79 6.13 13.82
CA LEU A 80 -6.39 5.70 13.64
C LEU A 80 -5.52 6.88 13.17
N THR A 81 -6.02 7.61 12.17
CA THR A 81 -5.33 8.77 11.60
C THR A 81 -5.12 9.87 12.64
N GLU A 82 -6.13 10.20 13.45
CA GLU A 82 -6.05 11.18 14.53
C GLU A 82 -4.97 10.81 15.57
N VAL A 83 -4.94 9.54 15.98
CA VAL A 83 -3.95 9.05 16.96
C VAL A 83 -2.53 9.10 16.39
N CYS A 84 -2.34 8.74 15.11
CA CYS A 84 -1.06 8.91 14.42
C CYS A 84 -0.67 10.40 14.31
N ALA A 85 -1.61 11.26 13.91
CA ALA A 85 -1.39 12.68 13.69
C ALA A 85 -1.02 13.43 14.98
N ALA A 86 -1.62 13.06 16.12
CA ALA A 86 -1.26 13.60 17.44
C ALA A 86 0.21 13.35 17.80
N GLU A 87 0.83 12.35 17.19
CA GLU A 87 2.24 11.98 17.36
C GLU A 87 3.13 12.48 16.22
N GLY A 88 2.60 13.33 15.33
CA GLY A 88 3.31 13.87 14.17
C GLY A 88 3.52 12.87 13.04
N LEU A 89 2.71 11.81 12.98
CA LEU A 89 2.78 10.74 11.98
C LEU A 89 1.65 10.86 10.95
N VAL A 90 1.89 10.24 9.80
CA VAL A 90 0.96 10.16 8.66
C VAL A 90 0.55 8.70 8.49
N TYR A 91 -0.75 8.48 8.36
CA TYR A 91 -1.31 7.17 8.06
C TYR A 91 -1.50 7.04 6.55
N GLY A 92 -0.80 6.10 5.93
CA GLY A 92 -1.04 5.70 4.55
C GLY A 92 -1.94 4.47 4.53
N MET A 93 -3.11 4.59 3.92
CA MET A 93 -4.04 3.48 3.75
C MET A 93 -3.79 2.79 2.42
N GLU A 94 -3.42 1.51 2.46
CA GLU A 94 -3.13 0.69 1.29
C GLU A 94 -4.37 0.00 0.74
N ILE A 95 -4.45 -0.04 -0.60
CA ILE A 95 -5.45 -0.80 -1.35
C ILE A 95 -5.11 -2.28 -1.26
N GLU A 96 -6.08 -3.09 -0.85
CA GLU A 96 -5.82 -4.50 -0.55
C GLU A 96 -7.09 -5.32 -0.77
N PRO A 97 -7.00 -6.50 -1.41
CA PRO A 97 -8.14 -7.38 -1.60
C PRO A 97 -8.85 -7.73 -0.29
N ASN A 98 -10.16 -8.01 -0.37
CA ASN A 98 -10.98 -8.49 0.74
C ASN A 98 -11.19 -7.48 1.89
N LEU A 99 -10.65 -6.26 1.79
CA LEU A 99 -10.87 -5.18 2.73
C LEU A 99 -11.96 -4.23 2.21
N VAL A 100 -12.49 -3.36 3.09
CA VAL A 100 -13.45 -2.32 2.67
C VAL A 100 -12.88 -1.43 1.56
N GLY A 101 -11.56 -1.18 1.59
CA GLY A 101 -10.81 -0.42 0.59
C GLY A 101 -10.17 -1.30 -0.50
N GLU A 102 -10.88 -2.30 -1.04
CA GLU A 102 -10.31 -3.24 -2.01
C GLU A 102 -10.23 -2.73 -3.46
N THR A 103 -10.84 -1.58 -3.76
CA THR A 103 -10.77 -0.97 -5.09
C THR A 103 -10.41 0.51 -5.02
N GLY A 104 -9.83 1.04 -6.11
CA GLY A 104 -9.53 2.48 -6.23
C GLY A 104 -10.73 3.40 -5.90
N PRO A 105 -11.94 3.15 -6.46
CA PRO A 105 -13.15 3.88 -6.09
C PRO A 105 -13.51 3.80 -4.60
N LEU A 106 -13.44 2.61 -3.98
CA LEU A 106 -13.72 2.45 -2.55
C LEU A 106 -12.69 3.19 -1.69
N MET A 107 -11.42 3.15 -2.08
CA MET A 107 -10.33 3.88 -1.44
C MET A 107 -10.54 5.39 -1.50
N ALA A 108 -10.95 5.94 -2.65
CA ALA A 108 -11.32 7.34 -2.80
C ALA A 108 -12.50 7.73 -1.90
N GLU A 109 -13.52 6.86 -1.83
CA GLU A 109 -14.73 7.09 -1.03
C GLU A 109 -14.44 7.03 0.48
N LEU A 110 -13.52 6.15 0.91
CA LEU A 110 -13.00 6.14 2.27
C LEU A 110 -12.19 7.41 2.56
N ALA A 111 -11.30 7.82 1.67
CA ALA A 111 -10.48 9.02 1.87
C ALA A 111 -11.34 10.28 2.04
N LYS A 112 -12.41 10.43 1.25
CA LYS A 112 -13.38 11.53 1.40
C LYS A 112 -14.13 11.50 2.72
N ARG A 113 -14.51 10.33 3.24
CA ARG A 113 -15.21 10.23 4.54
C ARG A 113 -14.25 10.46 5.71
N VAL A 114 -13.04 9.93 5.61
CA VAL A 114 -11.99 10.10 6.63
C VAL A 114 -11.53 11.54 6.70
N ASP A 115 -11.51 12.28 5.59
CA ASP A 115 -11.27 13.73 5.49
C ASP A 115 -10.36 14.26 6.62
N HIS A 116 -9.08 13.88 6.54
CA HIS A 116 -8.06 14.21 7.53
C HIS A 116 -6.73 14.50 6.81
N PRO A 117 -6.03 15.61 7.13
CA PRO A 117 -4.82 16.03 6.41
C PRO A 117 -3.67 15.02 6.52
N SER A 118 -3.58 14.28 7.62
CA SER A 118 -2.57 13.23 7.83
C SER A 118 -2.96 11.84 7.30
N LEU A 119 -4.04 11.73 6.51
CA LEU A 119 -4.34 10.51 5.74
C LEU A 119 -3.84 10.69 4.30
N VAL A 120 -3.16 9.66 3.80
CA VAL A 120 -2.88 9.49 2.36
C VAL A 120 -3.27 8.08 1.91
N LEU A 121 -3.38 7.87 0.60
CA LEU A 121 -3.59 6.56 0.00
C LEU A 121 -2.28 5.98 -0.52
N ILE A 122 -2.16 4.66 -0.46
CA ILE A 122 -1.07 3.89 -1.02
C ILE A 122 -1.67 3.02 -2.11
N PHE A 123 -1.22 3.22 -3.34
CA PHE A 123 -1.65 2.40 -4.46
C PHE A 123 -0.67 1.25 -4.69
N ASP A 124 -1.21 0.06 -4.86
CA ASP A 124 -0.48 -1.17 -5.19
C ASP A 124 -1.17 -1.82 -6.39
N ALA A 125 -0.51 -1.79 -7.54
CA ALA A 125 -1.08 -2.28 -8.78
C ALA A 125 -1.24 -3.81 -8.77
N GLY A 126 -0.31 -4.53 -8.14
CA GLY A 126 -0.32 -5.99 -8.01
C GLY A 126 -1.48 -6.49 -7.15
N ASN A 127 -1.83 -5.75 -6.09
CA ASN A 127 -3.00 -6.04 -5.27
C ASN A 127 -4.32 -5.90 -6.07
N VAL A 128 -4.39 -4.94 -7.00
CA VAL A 128 -5.55 -4.79 -7.88
C VAL A 128 -5.57 -5.89 -8.95
N ALA A 129 -4.44 -6.17 -9.59
CA ALA A 129 -4.32 -7.24 -10.59
C ALA A 129 -4.58 -8.63 -9.99
N ALA A 130 -4.21 -8.88 -8.74
CA ALA A 130 -4.51 -10.13 -8.02
C ALA A 130 -6.02 -10.41 -7.89
N GLN A 131 -6.86 -9.40 -8.06
CA GLN A 131 -8.32 -9.56 -8.19
C GLN A 131 -8.78 -9.92 -9.61
N ASN A 132 -7.85 -10.40 -10.45
CA ASN A 132 -8.03 -10.75 -11.85
C ASN A 132 -8.45 -9.56 -12.76
N LYS A 133 -8.02 -8.34 -12.41
CA LYS A 133 -8.30 -7.12 -13.15
C LYS A 133 -7.20 -6.85 -14.18
N HIS A 134 -7.58 -6.51 -15.41
CA HIS A 134 -6.62 -6.21 -16.48
C HIS A 134 -6.05 -4.79 -16.37
N ALA A 135 -4.93 -4.53 -17.05
CA ALA A 135 -4.20 -3.25 -17.01
C ALA A 135 -5.08 -1.98 -17.08
N LEU A 136 -6.08 -1.91 -17.98
CA LEU A 136 -6.96 -0.73 -18.06
C LEU A 136 -7.88 -0.54 -16.83
N GLN A 137 -8.31 -1.63 -16.17
CA GLN A 137 -9.06 -1.55 -14.92
C GLN A 137 -8.13 -1.08 -13.80
N VAL A 138 -6.93 -1.66 -13.70
CA VAL A 138 -5.91 -1.26 -12.72
C VAL A 138 -5.56 0.22 -12.87
N PHE A 139 -5.38 0.70 -14.10
CA PHE A 139 -5.11 2.11 -14.38
C PHE A 139 -6.26 3.02 -13.95
N ALA A 140 -7.52 2.64 -14.20
CA ALA A 140 -8.68 3.41 -13.76
C ALA A 140 -8.77 3.48 -12.21
N GLU A 141 -8.42 2.40 -11.51
CA GLU A 141 -8.36 2.39 -10.05
C GLU A 141 -7.22 3.26 -9.51
N TYR A 142 -6.04 3.23 -10.12
CA TYR A 142 -4.95 4.15 -9.82
C TYR A 142 -5.43 5.61 -9.95
N GLN A 143 -6.07 5.96 -11.07
CA GLN A 143 -6.57 7.31 -11.30
C GLN A 143 -7.59 7.75 -10.24
N ALA A 144 -8.43 6.84 -9.74
CA ALA A 144 -9.37 7.15 -8.66
C ALA A 144 -8.65 7.53 -7.35
N THR A 145 -7.47 6.96 -7.08
CA THR A 145 -6.69 7.24 -5.87
C THR A 145 -5.82 8.49 -5.94
N LEU A 146 -5.49 8.97 -7.15
CA LEU A 146 -4.57 10.08 -7.40
C LEU A 146 -4.79 11.31 -6.50
N PRO A 147 -6.03 11.80 -6.27
CA PRO A 147 -6.24 12.98 -5.45
C PRO A 147 -5.77 12.83 -4.01
N TRP A 148 -5.59 11.60 -3.49
CA TRP A 148 -5.11 11.31 -2.14
C TRP A 148 -3.81 10.51 -2.12
N LEU A 149 -3.19 10.26 -3.27
CA LEU A 149 -1.99 9.44 -3.38
C LEU A 149 -0.82 10.01 -2.56
N GLY A 150 -0.29 9.18 -1.67
CA GLY A 150 0.89 9.43 -0.85
C GLY A 150 2.15 8.87 -1.50
N TRP A 151 2.14 7.55 -1.70
CA TRP A 151 3.20 6.79 -2.35
C TRP A 151 2.62 5.53 -3.00
N MET A 152 3.47 4.74 -3.64
CA MET A 152 3.06 3.48 -4.26
C MET A 152 3.93 2.32 -3.83
N HIS A 153 3.29 1.15 -3.73
CA HIS A 153 3.98 -0.13 -3.71
C HIS A 153 4.16 -0.62 -5.14
N VAL A 154 5.34 -1.17 -5.43
CA VAL A 154 5.69 -1.75 -6.73
C VAL A 154 5.72 -3.27 -6.56
N LYS A 155 4.65 -3.88 -7.05
CA LYS A 155 4.32 -5.31 -7.00
C LYS A 155 3.43 -5.60 -8.19
N ASP A 156 3.64 -6.72 -8.87
CA ASP A 156 2.84 -7.07 -10.05
C ASP A 156 2.43 -8.54 -9.99
N TYR A 157 1.38 -8.87 -10.73
CA TYR A 157 0.73 -10.16 -10.70
C TYR A 157 0.39 -10.56 -12.13
N ARG A 158 0.65 -11.83 -12.48
CA ARG A 158 0.12 -12.41 -13.72
C ARG A 158 -1.29 -12.93 -13.47
N ILE A 159 -2.25 -12.29 -14.14
CA ILE A 159 -3.65 -12.68 -14.04
C ILE A 159 -3.87 -14.04 -14.72
N ASP A 160 -4.93 -14.73 -14.32
CA ASP A 160 -5.37 -15.95 -15.00
C ASP A 160 -6.68 -15.64 -15.72
N PRO A 161 -6.66 -15.43 -17.06
CA PRO A 161 -7.86 -15.12 -17.82
C PRO A 161 -8.94 -16.21 -17.75
N SER A 162 -8.57 -17.43 -17.35
CA SER A 162 -9.51 -18.55 -17.19
C SER A 162 -10.14 -18.64 -15.80
N LEU A 163 -9.65 -17.84 -14.84
CA LEU A 163 -10.17 -17.82 -13.48
C LEU A 163 -11.60 -17.28 -13.45
N VAL A 164 -12.50 -18.06 -12.87
CA VAL A 164 -13.84 -17.58 -12.52
C VAL A 164 -13.75 -16.83 -11.20
N TRP A 165 -14.08 -15.55 -11.20
CA TRP A 165 -14.02 -14.72 -10.00
C TRP A 165 -15.14 -15.08 -9.02
N GLU A 166 -14.79 -15.58 -7.84
CA GLU A 166 -15.74 -15.98 -6.80
C GLU A 166 -16.08 -14.85 -5.81
N GLY A 167 -15.62 -13.62 -6.08
CA GLY A 167 -15.92 -12.45 -5.27
C GLY A 167 -14.91 -12.13 -4.18
N ALA A 168 -13.85 -12.93 -4.01
CA ALA A 168 -12.78 -12.71 -3.03
C ALA A 168 -11.46 -13.33 -3.52
N VAL A 169 -10.33 -12.78 -3.09
CA VAL A 169 -9.00 -13.38 -3.33
C VAL A 169 -8.73 -14.46 -2.28
N ASP A 170 -8.39 -15.67 -2.73
CA ASP A 170 -7.73 -16.66 -1.88
C ASP A 170 -6.24 -16.30 -1.73
N GLU A 171 -5.94 -15.55 -0.68
CA GLU A 171 -4.60 -15.01 -0.41
C GLU A 171 -3.55 -16.13 -0.20
N GLU A 172 -3.96 -17.35 0.17
CA GLU A 172 -3.05 -18.51 0.31
C GLU A 172 -2.64 -19.12 -1.04
N ARG A 173 -3.34 -18.77 -2.12
CA ARG A 173 -3.08 -19.27 -3.48
C ARG A 173 -2.36 -18.27 -4.39
N LEU A 174 -1.99 -17.10 -3.87
CA LEU A 174 -1.26 -16.07 -4.61
C LEU A 174 0.17 -16.53 -4.95
N LYS A 175 0.33 -17.14 -6.12
CA LYS A 175 1.62 -17.68 -6.61
C LYS A 175 2.17 -16.96 -7.83
N ASN A 176 1.38 -16.08 -8.45
CA ASN A 176 1.72 -15.45 -9.73
C ASN A 176 2.30 -14.03 -9.57
N PHE A 177 2.85 -13.71 -8.39
CA PHE A 177 3.59 -12.46 -8.21
C PHE A 177 4.87 -12.45 -9.04
N VAL A 178 5.08 -11.35 -9.75
CA VAL A 178 6.19 -11.15 -10.68
C VAL A 178 6.72 -9.71 -10.58
N PRO A 179 7.92 -9.42 -11.13
CA PRO A 179 8.40 -8.05 -11.21
C PRO A 179 7.47 -7.15 -12.05
N CYS A 180 7.53 -5.83 -11.82
CA CYS A 180 6.61 -4.84 -12.42
C CYS A 180 6.66 -4.68 -13.94
N ASN A 181 7.63 -5.32 -14.60
CA ASN A 181 7.77 -5.35 -16.04
C ASN A 181 7.36 -6.71 -16.65
N GLU A 182 6.83 -7.64 -15.85
CA GLU A 182 6.51 -9.00 -16.26
C GLU A 182 5.06 -9.41 -16.00
N GLY A 183 4.30 -8.61 -15.26
CA GLY A 183 2.90 -8.86 -14.90
C GLY A 183 1.90 -8.06 -15.73
N ASP A 184 0.64 -8.17 -15.34
CA ASP A 184 -0.50 -7.66 -16.12
C ASP A 184 -1.12 -6.39 -15.53
N SER A 185 -0.50 -5.82 -14.48
CA SER A 185 -1.02 -4.61 -13.82
C SER A 185 -0.91 -3.34 -14.69
N GLY A 186 -0.05 -3.35 -15.72
CA GLY A 186 0.13 -2.20 -16.61
C GLY A 186 0.95 -1.05 -16.02
N HIS A 187 2.01 -1.36 -15.26
CA HIS A 187 2.90 -0.35 -14.66
C HIS A 187 3.45 0.70 -15.64
N GLU A 188 3.66 0.35 -16.91
CA GLU A 188 4.09 1.30 -17.94
C GLU A 188 3.10 2.47 -18.10
N LEU A 189 1.80 2.19 -18.16
CA LEU A 189 0.76 3.22 -18.24
C LEU A 189 0.73 4.06 -16.96
N ILE A 190 0.83 3.40 -15.80
CA ILE A 190 0.78 4.06 -14.50
C ILE A 190 1.98 5.00 -14.33
N PHE A 191 3.20 4.56 -14.64
CA PHE A 191 4.40 5.38 -14.49
C PHE A 191 4.44 6.54 -15.48
N ARG A 192 3.94 6.38 -16.70
CA ARG A 192 3.84 7.49 -17.66
C ARG A 192 2.90 8.58 -17.18
N ASP A 193 1.76 8.22 -16.61
CA ASP A 193 0.86 9.19 -15.98
C ASP A 193 1.49 9.78 -14.71
N LEU A 194 2.04 8.94 -13.82
CA LEU A 194 2.68 9.37 -12.58
C LEU A 194 3.76 10.43 -12.80
N ARG A 195 4.54 10.32 -13.86
CA ARG A 195 5.53 11.35 -14.26
C ARG A 195 4.89 12.75 -14.34
N GLU A 196 3.72 12.84 -14.95
CA GLU A 196 2.98 14.10 -15.12
C GLU A 196 2.31 14.53 -13.80
N GLN A 197 1.93 13.59 -12.94
CA GLN A 197 1.26 13.87 -11.66
C GLN A 197 2.20 14.29 -10.54
N ILE A 198 3.45 13.79 -10.52
CA ILE A 198 4.43 14.04 -9.44
C ILE A 198 4.52 15.54 -9.07
N PRO A 199 4.70 16.49 -10.02
CA PRO A 199 4.78 17.91 -9.67
C PRO A 199 3.58 18.44 -8.89
N GLY A 200 2.38 17.95 -9.18
CA GLY A 200 1.14 18.33 -8.46
C GLY A 200 1.02 17.69 -7.08
N LEU A 201 1.59 16.50 -6.87
CA LEU A 201 1.57 15.80 -5.59
C LEU A 201 2.61 16.33 -4.59
N LEU A 202 3.76 16.79 -5.09
CA LEU A 202 4.91 17.19 -4.26
C LEU A 202 4.58 18.20 -3.14
N PRO A 203 3.82 19.30 -3.38
CA PRO A 203 3.55 20.28 -2.33
C PRO A 203 2.87 19.66 -1.10
N ARG A 204 1.93 18.73 -1.31
CA ARG A 204 1.27 18.03 -0.21
C ARG A 204 2.21 17.06 0.49
N LEU A 205 3.00 16.28 -0.26
CA LEU A 205 3.92 15.32 0.35
C LEU A 205 4.99 16.03 1.19
N GLN A 206 5.47 17.18 0.71
CA GLN A 206 6.41 18.01 1.44
C GLN A 206 5.81 18.59 2.73
N SER A 207 4.54 19.01 2.72
CA SER A 207 3.87 19.47 3.96
C SER A 207 3.70 18.36 4.99
N LEU A 208 3.64 17.10 4.53
CA LEU A 208 3.65 15.89 5.36
C LEU A 208 5.06 15.45 5.80
N GLY A 209 6.11 16.15 5.35
CA GLY A 209 7.50 15.89 5.72
C GLY A 209 8.21 14.86 4.85
N LEU A 210 7.67 14.54 3.67
CA LEU A 210 8.35 13.70 2.68
C LEU A 210 9.24 14.55 1.77
N PRO A 211 10.48 14.09 1.47
CA PRO A 211 11.37 14.82 0.57
C PRO A 211 10.90 14.77 -0.90
N GLY A 212 10.00 13.83 -1.22
CA GLY A 212 9.41 13.66 -2.55
C GLY A 212 8.49 12.46 -2.62
N PHE A 213 8.06 12.14 -3.84
CA PHE A 213 7.34 10.89 -4.12
C PHE A 213 8.30 9.71 -4.07
N TYR A 214 7.91 8.59 -3.48
CA TYR A 214 8.73 7.38 -3.42
C TYR A 214 7.95 6.14 -3.85
N LEU A 215 8.70 5.14 -4.30
CA LEU A 215 8.22 3.84 -4.70
C LEU A 215 8.82 2.79 -3.77
N GLU A 216 7.97 1.96 -3.18
CA GLU A 216 8.36 0.90 -2.25
C GLU A 216 8.22 -0.46 -2.96
N THR A 217 9.34 -1.14 -3.19
CA THR A 217 9.31 -2.47 -3.83
C THR A 217 8.80 -3.52 -2.85
N GLU A 218 7.63 -4.11 -3.13
CA GLU A 218 7.02 -5.17 -2.32
C GLU A 218 6.68 -6.42 -3.17
N PRO A 219 7.66 -7.07 -3.84
CA PRO A 219 7.37 -7.83 -5.06
C PRO A 219 6.94 -9.29 -4.83
N HIS A 220 7.06 -9.84 -3.61
CA HIS A 220 6.58 -11.18 -3.22
C HIS A 220 7.04 -12.35 -4.11
N LEU A 221 8.24 -12.27 -4.71
CA LEU A 221 8.69 -13.16 -5.80
C LEU A 221 8.97 -14.63 -5.39
N LYS A 222 8.98 -14.93 -4.10
CA LYS A 222 9.22 -16.28 -3.56
C LYS A 222 8.11 -16.76 -2.63
N GLY A 223 6.99 -16.04 -2.59
CA GLY A 223 5.81 -16.39 -1.82
C GLY A 223 5.06 -15.13 -1.37
N GLY A 224 3.76 -15.08 -1.65
CA GLY A 224 2.85 -14.09 -1.10
C GLY A 224 1.95 -14.68 -0.03
N GLY A 225 1.20 -13.83 0.67
CA GLY A 225 0.22 -14.25 1.65
C GLY A 225 -0.47 -13.08 2.36
N GLN A 226 -1.49 -13.41 3.14
CA GLN A 226 -2.41 -12.46 3.79
C GLN A 226 -1.74 -11.34 4.60
N PHE A 227 -0.62 -11.65 5.26
CA PHE A 227 0.05 -10.78 6.21
C PHE A 227 1.43 -10.29 5.73
N GLY A 228 1.73 -10.49 4.44
CA GLY A 228 2.98 -10.11 3.78
C GLY A 228 3.51 -11.21 2.86
N GLY A 229 4.59 -10.90 2.15
CA GLY A 229 5.28 -11.83 1.26
C GLY A 229 6.80 -11.81 1.40
N PHE A 230 7.45 -12.66 0.61
CA PHE A 230 8.88 -12.90 0.67
C PHE A 230 9.49 -12.94 -0.73
N SER A 231 10.66 -12.32 -0.89
CA SER A 231 11.41 -12.32 -2.15
C SER A 231 12.87 -12.76 -1.97
N GLY A 232 13.40 -12.65 -0.75
CA GLY A 232 14.84 -12.79 -0.49
C GLY A 232 15.69 -11.67 -1.14
N PRO A 233 17.01 -11.64 -0.86
CA PRO A 233 17.90 -10.62 -1.41
C PRO A 233 17.99 -10.63 -2.95
N ASP A 234 17.97 -11.81 -3.54
CA ASP A 234 18.03 -12.01 -5.00
C ASP A 234 16.74 -11.57 -5.68
N GLY A 235 15.57 -11.95 -5.14
CA GLY A 235 14.28 -11.49 -5.66
C GLY A 235 14.12 -9.97 -5.52
N MET A 236 14.56 -9.38 -4.41
CA MET A 236 14.60 -7.92 -4.27
C MET A 236 15.49 -7.28 -5.33
N GLY A 237 16.67 -7.86 -5.60
CA GLY A 237 17.55 -7.39 -6.68
C GLY A 237 16.90 -7.44 -8.07
N VAL A 238 16.12 -8.50 -8.36
CA VAL A 238 15.36 -8.61 -9.61
C VAL A 238 14.30 -7.51 -9.69
N ALA A 239 13.49 -7.34 -8.64
CA ALA A 239 12.42 -6.35 -8.61
C ALA A 239 12.93 -4.90 -8.73
N VAL A 240 14.02 -4.56 -8.05
CA VAL A 240 14.62 -3.21 -8.17
C VAL A 240 15.12 -2.95 -9.58
N ARG A 241 15.78 -3.93 -10.24
CA ARG A 241 16.22 -3.76 -11.63
C ARG A 241 15.04 -3.61 -12.60
N ALA A 242 13.97 -4.38 -12.39
CA ALA A 242 12.74 -4.24 -13.16
C ALA A 242 12.12 -2.86 -12.98
N LEU A 243 12.01 -2.38 -11.73
CA LEU A 243 11.51 -1.04 -11.43
C LEU A 243 12.36 0.03 -12.14
N CYS A 244 13.69 -0.02 -11.99
CA CYS A 244 14.59 0.91 -12.66
C CYS A 244 14.39 0.93 -14.18
N ALA A 245 14.30 -0.23 -14.82
CA ALA A 245 14.05 -0.32 -16.27
C ALA A 245 12.69 0.29 -16.67
N SER A 246 11.65 0.05 -15.88
CA SER A 246 10.32 0.65 -16.11
C SER A 246 10.32 2.17 -15.91
N LEU A 247 11.06 2.69 -14.93
CA LEU A 247 11.21 4.12 -14.70
C LEU A 247 12.03 4.80 -15.80
N ASP A 248 13.13 4.19 -16.24
CA ASP A 248 13.94 4.66 -17.37
C ASP A 248 13.08 4.76 -18.63
N TYR A 249 12.25 3.75 -18.90
CA TYR A 249 11.32 3.75 -20.03
C TYR A 249 10.27 4.88 -19.92
N ALA A 250 9.70 5.09 -18.73
CA ALA A 250 8.72 6.14 -18.49
C ALA A 250 9.35 7.55 -18.45
N GLY A 251 10.67 7.66 -18.33
CA GLY A 251 11.39 8.92 -18.17
C GLY A 251 11.27 9.52 -16.77
N ILE A 252 11.19 8.69 -15.73
CA ILE A 252 11.22 9.11 -14.32
C ILE A 252 12.63 8.90 -13.77
N GLY A 253 13.28 9.98 -13.34
CA GLY A 253 14.57 9.89 -12.66
C GLY A 253 14.47 9.26 -11.27
N TYR A 254 15.50 8.51 -10.87
CA TYR A 254 15.61 7.90 -9.55
C TYR A 254 17.06 7.94 -9.04
N GLY A 255 17.23 7.80 -7.72
CA GLY A 255 18.54 7.70 -7.09
C GLY A 255 18.73 6.33 -6.45
N LEU A 256 19.80 5.63 -6.80
CA LEU A 256 20.25 4.42 -6.11
C LEU A 256 21.50 4.72 -5.30
N ARG A 257 21.69 3.98 -4.20
CA ARG A 257 22.95 4.01 -3.46
C ARG A 257 24.08 3.54 -4.37
N THR A 258 25.11 4.37 -4.44
CA THR A 258 26.33 4.17 -5.23
C THR A 258 27.52 3.87 -4.34
N PHE A 259 28.68 3.56 -4.94
CA PHE A 259 29.92 3.43 -4.19
C PHE A 259 30.37 4.75 -3.55
N ARG A 260 30.01 5.91 -4.13
CA ARG A 260 30.30 7.21 -3.53
C ARG A 260 29.63 7.34 -2.16
N ASP A 261 28.36 6.96 -2.05
CA ASP A 261 27.63 6.99 -0.78
C ASP A 261 28.30 6.08 0.27
N ILE A 262 28.80 4.91 -0.16
CA ILE A 262 29.54 4.00 0.72
C ILE A 262 30.87 4.62 1.19
N ARG A 263 31.56 5.35 0.32
CA ARG A 263 32.80 6.06 0.67
C ARG A 263 32.53 7.16 1.70
N GLU A 264 31.52 7.98 1.47
CA GLU A 264 31.11 9.05 2.40
C GLU A 264 30.75 8.47 3.79
N LEU A 265 30.03 7.34 3.83
CA LEU A 265 29.71 6.65 5.09
C LEU A 265 30.93 6.09 5.84
N ARG A 266 32.01 5.81 5.12
CA ARG A 266 33.28 5.34 5.70
C ARG A 266 34.23 6.50 6.05
N GLY A 267 33.85 7.75 5.79
CA GLY A 267 34.66 8.94 6.07
C GLY A 267 35.80 9.20 5.08
N PHE A 268 35.67 8.73 3.83
CA PHE A 268 36.60 9.06 2.72
C PHE A 268 36.30 10.40 2.07
#